data_AF-A0AAV9ZKH1-F1
#
_entry.id   AF-A0AAV9ZKH1-F1
#
_cell.length_a   1.000
_cell.length_b   1.000
_cell.length_c   1.000
_cell.angle_alpha   90.00
_cell.angle_beta   90.00
_cell.angle_gamma   90.00
#
_symmetry.space_group_name_H-M   'P 1'
#
loop_
_entity.id
_entity.type
_entity.pdbx_description
1 polymer ?
#
loop_
_entity_poly.entity_id
_entity_poly.type
_entity_poly.pdbx_seq_one_letter_code
_entity_poly.pdbx_strand_id
1 'polypeptide(L)'
;ITWLVEPKRSTSVEHFSYTVVHKSCKRDFRSSTIYAFAHFVWGHSNQTMIFADLQGTPALVGRKDGLVLFDPMTHTVGGNIHSLH
;
A
#
# COMPACT_ATOMS: atom_id res chain seq x y z
N ILE A 1 24.15 12.41 10.33
CA ILE A 1 23.10 12.54 9.30
C ILE A 1 23.01 11.20 8.60
N THR A 2 21.81 10.63 8.48
CA THR A 2 21.59 9.29 7.90
C THR A 2 20.44 9.38 6.90
N TRP A 3 20.58 8.77 5.72
CA TRP A 3 19.60 8.79 4.63
C TRP A 3 19.09 7.38 4.33
N LEU A 4 17.81 7.25 3.99
CA LEU A 4 17.24 6.03 3.41
C LEU A 4 17.33 6.12 1.88
N VAL A 5 17.81 5.07 1.22
CA VAL A 5 17.94 5.02 -0.25
C VAL A 5 17.26 3.76 -0.77
N GLU A 6 16.48 3.91 -1.83
CA GLU A 6 15.81 2.80 -2.52
C GLU A 6 15.99 2.90 -4.06
N PRO A 7 15.81 1.79 -4.80
CA PRO A 7 15.96 1.78 -6.25
C PRO A 7 15.01 2.78 -6.94
N LYS A 8 15.54 3.52 -7.93
CA LYS A 8 14.73 4.44 -8.74
C LYS A 8 13.66 3.68 -9.52
N ARG A 9 12.39 4.06 -9.35
CA ARG A 9 11.24 3.50 -10.06
C ARG A 9 10.85 4.36 -11.27
N SER A 10 10.04 3.79 -12.17
CA SER A 10 9.41 4.52 -13.27
C SER A 10 8.60 5.72 -12.74
N THR A 11 8.53 6.79 -13.53
CA THR A 11 7.87 8.05 -13.14
C THR A 11 6.35 7.97 -13.03
N SER A 12 5.72 6.90 -13.54
CA SER A 12 4.26 6.75 -13.45
C SER A 12 3.84 6.16 -12.10
N VAL A 13 3.47 7.02 -11.17
CA VAL A 13 2.91 6.63 -9.87
C VAL A 13 1.39 6.61 -9.96
N GLU A 14 0.80 5.53 -9.48
CA GLU A 14 -0.64 5.41 -9.31
C GLU A 14 -1.01 5.41 -7.84
N HIS A 15 -1.88 6.34 -7.45
CA HIS A 15 -2.45 6.41 -6.11
C HIS A 15 -3.77 5.64 -6.07
N PHE A 16 -3.89 4.72 -5.10
CA PHE A 16 -5.06 3.87 -4.90
C PHE A 16 -5.87 4.32 -3.70
N SER A 17 -5.25 4.62 -2.56
CA SER A 17 -5.95 5.15 -1.38
C SER A 17 -5.31 6.44 -0.89
N TYR A 18 -6.08 7.21 -0.14
CA TYR A 18 -5.58 8.39 0.56
C TYR A 18 -5.31 8.05 2.02
N THR A 19 -4.67 8.98 2.72
CA THR A 19 -4.30 8.88 4.14
C THR A 19 -5.50 8.58 5.04
N VAL A 20 -6.59 9.34 4.95
CA VAL A 20 -7.74 9.25 5.89
C VAL A 20 -8.98 8.65 5.22
N VAL A 21 -8.99 8.59 3.89
CA VAL A 21 -10.13 8.13 3.11
C VAL A 21 -9.81 6.78 2.49
N HIS A 22 -10.41 5.73 3.04
CA HIS A 22 -10.27 4.35 2.55
C HIS A 22 -11.38 3.95 1.56
N LYS A 23 -12.03 4.94 0.93
CA LYS A 23 -13.13 4.68 -0.01
C LYS A 23 -12.58 4.21 -1.35
N SER A 24 -13.18 3.16 -1.90
CA SER A 24 -12.94 2.73 -3.28
C SER A 24 -13.61 3.69 -4.26
N CYS A 25 -12.81 4.60 -4.82
CA CYS A 25 -13.28 5.54 -5.84
C CYS A 25 -13.11 5.00 -7.26
N LYS A 26 -12.25 4.00 -7.46
CA LYS A 26 -11.91 3.41 -8.77
C LYS A 26 -12.48 2.00 -8.89
N ARG A 27 -13.18 1.72 -9.99
CA ARG A 27 -13.89 0.45 -10.24
C ARG A 27 -13.13 -0.53 -11.14
N ASP A 28 -11.84 -0.30 -11.39
CA ASP A 28 -11.03 -1.27 -12.12
C ASP A 28 -10.61 -2.45 -11.24
N PHE A 29 -10.27 -3.58 -11.87
CA PHE A 29 -9.91 -4.80 -11.17
C PHE A 29 -8.65 -4.62 -10.30
N ARG A 30 -7.66 -3.86 -10.77
CA ARG A 30 -6.41 -3.65 -10.05
C ARG A 30 -6.65 -2.82 -8.78
N SER A 31 -7.36 -1.70 -8.87
CA SER A 31 -7.78 -0.94 -7.69
C SER A 31 -8.58 -1.81 -6.72
N SER A 32 -9.52 -2.62 -7.23
CA SER A 32 -10.30 -3.54 -6.41
C SER A 32 -9.44 -4.58 -5.69
N THR A 33 -8.42 -5.14 -6.35
CA THR A 33 -7.43 -6.03 -5.72
C THR A 33 -6.66 -5.32 -4.61
N ILE A 34 -6.25 -4.06 -4.81
CA ILE A 34 -5.55 -3.28 -3.79
C ILE A 34 -6.43 -3.00 -2.57
N TYR A 35 -7.70 -2.63 -2.77
CA TYR A 35 -8.64 -2.45 -1.66
C TYR A 35 -8.93 -3.78 -0.94
N ALA A 36 -9.09 -4.88 -1.68
CA ALA A 36 -9.25 -6.20 -1.07
C ALA A 36 -8.03 -6.59 -0.23
N PHE A 37 -6.82 -6.27 -0.69
CA PHE A 37 -5.59 -6.46 0.09
C PHE A 37 -5.58 -5.62 1.38
N ALA A 38 -5.93 -4.34 1.32
CA ALA A 38 -6.02 -3.50 2.52
C ALA A 38 -7.06 -4.05 3.52
N HIS A 39 -8.22 -4.48 3.04
CA HIS A 39 -9.24 -5.14 3.86
C HIS A 39 -8.78 -6.49 4.44
N PHE A 40 -8.03 -7.27 3.67
CA PHE A 40 -7.43 -8.51 4.15
C PHE A 40 -6.48 -8.25 5.31
N VAL A 41 -5.61 -7.23 5.23
CA VAL A 41 -4.69 -6.85 6.31
C VAL A 41 -5.45 -6.44 7.57
N TRP A 42 -6.54 -5.69 7.43
CA TRP A 42 -7.43 -5.38 8.55
C TRP A 42 -8.00 -6.63 9.22
N GLY A 43 -8.54 -7.57 8.44
CA GLY A 43 -9.07 -8.83 8.97
C GLY A 43 -7.98 -9.71 9.60
N HIS A 44 -6.85 -9.86 8.91
CA HIS A 44 -5.73 -10.70 9.33
C HIS A 44 -5.02 -10.18 10.59
N SER A 45 -4.99 -8.86 10.78
CA SER A 45 -4.45 -8.23 11.98
C SER A 45 -5.43 -8.23 13.16
N ASN A 46 -6.53 -9.01 13.11
CA ASN A 46 -7.61 -8.95 14.09
C ASN A 46 -8.13 -7.53 14.31
N GLN A 47 -8.29 -6.77 13.21
CA GLN A 47 -8.85 -5.42 13.25
C GLN A 47 -7.99 -4.44 14.06
N THR A 48 -6.67 -4.60 14.03
CA THR A 48 -5.73 -3.71 14.75
C THR A 48 -4.92 -2.81 13.84
N MET A 49 -4.83 -3.14 12.55
CA MET A 49 -3.98 -2.46 11.58
C MET A 49 -4.61 -2.41 10.19
N ILE A 50 -4.52 -1.27 9.51
CA ILE A 50 -4.87 -1.15 8.09
C ILE A 50 -3.80 -0.37 7.33
N PHE A 51 -3.53 -0.77 6.09
CA PHE A 51 -2.71 0.03 5.18
C PHE A 51 -3.52 1.15 4.53
N ALA A 52 -2.93 2.33 4.50
CA ALA A 52 -3.43 3.55 3.90
C ALA A 52 -2.38 4.15 2.96
N ASP A 53 -2.75 5.19 2.23
CA ASP A 53 -1.88 5.88 1.27
C ASP A 53 -1.19 4.92 0.29
N LEU A 54 -1.93 3.90 -0.15
CA LEU A 54 -1.39 2.87 -1.02
C LEU A 54 -1.15 3.45 -2.40
N GLN A 55 0.12 3.45 -2.80
CA GLN A 55 0.59 3.89 -4.09
C GLN A 55 1.55 2.87 -4.68
N GLY A 56 1.66 2.86 -6.00
CA GLY A 56 2.54 1.94 -6.68
C GLY A 56 2.75 2.25 -8.15
N THR A 57 3.62 1.47 -8.76
CA THR A 57 3.94 1.58 -10.18
C THR A 57 3.89 0.20 -10.83
N PRO A 58 3.26 0.06 -12.01
CA PRO A 58 3.34 -1.16 -12.79
C PRO A 58 4.80 -1.53 -13.07
N ALA A 59 5.18 -2.76 -12.80
CA ALA A 59 6.54 -3.24 -12.98
C ALA A 59 6.53 -4.74 -13.27
N LEU A 60 7.62 -5.22 -13.86
CA LEU A 60 7.87 -6.65 -13.97
C LEU A 60 8.27 -7.20 -12.61
N VAL A 61 7.39 -8.00 -12.00
CA VAL A 61 7.67 -8.72 -10.76
C VAL A 61 8.10 -10.13 -11.15
N GLY A 62 9.41 -10.37 -11.18
CA GLY A 62 9.99 -11.57 -11.77
C GLY A 62 9.86 -11.56 -13.29
N ARG A 63 9.04 -12.46 -13.85
CA ARG A 63 8.78 -12.56 -15.31
C ARG A 63 7.33 -12.28 -15.68
N LYS A 64 6.58 -11.60 -14.81
CA LYS A 64 5.16 -11.29 -15.00
C LYS A 64 4.91 -9.81 -14.76
N ASP A 65 3.94 -9.27 -15.46
CA ASP A 65 3.41 -7.94 -15.17
C ASP A 65 2.79 -7.95 -13.77
N GLY A 66 3.21 -6.99 -12.96
CA GLY A 66 2.77 -6.83 -11.59
C GLY A 66 2.72 -5.37 -11.19
N LEU A 67 2.50 -5.17 -9.90
CA LEU A 67 2.42 -3.86 -9.28
C LEU A 67 3.33 -3.86 -8.07
N VAL A 68 4.28 -2.92 -8.02
CA VAL A 68 5.13 -2.73 -6.84
C VAL A 68 4.53 -1.57 -6.05
N LEU A 69 4.08 -1.87 -4.83
CA LEU A 69 3.65 -0.88 -3.86
C LEU A 69 4.85 -0.35 -3.07
N PHE A 70 4.83 0.93 -2.71
CA PHE A 70 5.87 1.57 -1.92
C PHE A 70 5.27 2.66 -1.03
N ASP A 71 6.03 3.05 -0.01
CA ASP A 71 5.62 4.02 1.03
C ASP A 71 4.23 3.80 1.63
N PRO A 72 3.83 2.56 2.02
CA PRO A 72 2.53 2.37 2.63
C PRO A 72 2.47 3.06 4.00
N MET A 73 1.41 3.84 4.23
CA MET A 73 1.08 4.30 5.57
C MET A 73 0.33 3.21 6.33
N THR A 74 0.51 3.17 7.65
CA THR A 74 -0.18 2.21 8.52
C THR A 74 -0.98 2.96 9.59
N HIS A 75 -2.27 2.68 9.70
CA HIS A 75 -3.08 3.09 10.85
C HIS A 75 -3.24 1.93 11.81
N THR A 76 -3.04 2.17 13.09
CA THR A 76 -3.29 1.19 14.16
C THR A 76 -4.23 1.78 15.20
N VAL A 77 -5.03 0.92 15.85
CA VAL A 77 -6.05 1.36 16.83
C VAL A 77 -5.42 2.11 18.02
N GLY A 78 -4.18 1.77 18.39
CA GLY A 78 -3.45 2.42 19.49
C GLY A 78 -2.44 3.48 19.06
N GLY A 79 -2.27 3.75 17.76
CA GLY A 79 -1.19 4.62 17.26
C GLY A 79 0.22 4.02 17.42
N ASN A 80 0.32 2.74 17.80
CA ASN A 80 1.59 2.04 17.94
C ASN A 80 2.20 1.79 16.56
N ILE A 81 3.45 2.19 16.39
CA ILE A 81 4.26 1.86 15.22
C ILE A 81 4.74 0.42 15.42
N HIS A 82 4.13 -0.54 14.72
CA HIS A 82 4.78 -1.84 14.57
C HIS A 82 5.98 -1.63 13.65
N SER A 83 7.13 -1.42 14.27
CA SER A 83 8.41 -1.48 13.59
C SER A 83 8.52 -2.85 12.93
N LEU A 84 8.58 -2.85 11.60
CA LEU A 84 9.05 -4.00 10.83
C LEU A 84 10.56 -4.11 11.14
N HIS A 85 10.87 -4.94 12.13
CA HIS A 85 12.23 -5.40 12.45
C HIS A 85 12.47 -6.76 11.78
#